data_AF-A0A958N3Q4-F1
#
_entry.id   AF-A0A958N3Q4-F1
#
_cell.length_a   1.000
_cell.length_b   1.000
_cell.length_c   1.000
_cell.angle_alpha   90.00
_cell.angle_beta   90.00
_cell.angle_gamma   90.00
#
_symmetry.space_group_name_H-M   'P 1'
#
loop_
_entity.id
_entity.type
_entity.pdbx_description
1 polymer ?
#
loop_
_entity_poly.entity_id
_entity_poly.type
_entity_poly.pdbx_seq_one_letter_code
_entity_poly.pdbx_strand_id
1 'polypeptide(L)'
;MSFSLVSCSNILREFAKKDTDEALLYEAKKNMNDGEWTAAIANFDSMSASFLKKRDVVLQHAKAYAGRCGLDLLQLFEDLSSNLSSGRLYPLLMSAFTNATTTNVDDCGEAENLLISIAASADNRTSEENTTLAFISFAKLGTIFSAFADESTADGSTDGDFNACQDNQTPGIPEAYVREVGISIAIASVSLTAAIAEGGLSGGDELNSISSVCSALDDLSTATGLDLNFCDQTDPNSLTSEQVKAIRWTMIDNQVIGLGGATSCDLSETALVATNCGVVCPP
;
A
#
# COMPACT_ATOMS: atom_id res chain seq x y z
N MET A 1 13.67 -56.08 -25.12
CA MET A 1 14.50 -54.86 -25.23
C MET A 1 13.67 -53.72 -24.66
N SER A 2 13.93 -53.34 -23.42
CA SER A 2 13.29 -52.15 -22.82
C SER A 2 14.01 -50.91 -23.32
N PHE A 3 13.29 -50.03 -24.00
CA PHE A 3 13.72 -48.66 -24.22
C PHE A 3 13.62 -47.92 -22.88
N SER A 4 14.77 -47.61 -22.28
CA SER A 4 14.84 -46.64 -21.18
C SER A 4 14.42 -45.28 -21.72
N LEU A 5 13.38 -44.71 -21.10
CA LEU A 5 12.98 -43.33 -21.26
C LEU A 5 14.13 -42.45 -20.74
N VAL A 6 14.93 -41.93 -21.67
CA VAL A 6 15.95 -40.91 -21.38
C VAL A 6 15.20 -39.71 -20.81
N SER A 7 15.33 -39.53 -19.50
CA SER A 7 15.00 -38.29 -18.79
C SER A 7 15.60 -37.12 -19.59
N CYS A 8 14.78 -36.12 -19.91
CA CYS A 8 15.21 -34.87 -20.54
C CYS A 8 16.11 -34.06 -19.58
N SER A 9 17.28 -34.60 -19.25
CA SER A 9 18.34 -33.84 -18.59
C SER A 9 18.99 -32.98 -19.65
N ASN A 10 18.71 -31.68 -19.63
CA ASN A 10 19.30 -30.73 -20.55
C ASN A 10 20.81 -30.61 -20.22
N ILE A 11 21.65 -31.31 -21.00
CA ILE A 11 23.12 -31.38 -20.83
C ILE A 11 23.79 -30.00 -20.85
N LEU A 12 23.10 -28.98 -21.38
CA LEU A 12 23.58 -27.60 -21.41
C LEU A 12 23.39 -26.86 -20.07
N ARG A 13 22.65 -27.43 -19.10
CA ARG A 13 22.38 -26.80 -17.81
C ARG A 13 23.64 -26.58 -16.96
N GLU A 14 24.67 -27.41 -17.16
CA GLU A 14 25.98 -27.24 -16.49
C GLU A 14 26.87 -26.20 -17.16
N PHE A 15 26.60 -25.84 -18.41
CA PHE A 15 27.36 -24.85 -19.19
C PHE A 15 26.69 -23.47 -19.23
N ALA A 16 25.46 -23.36 -18.72
CA ALA A 16 24.75 -22.08 -18.64
C ALA A 16 25.44 -21.17 -17.61
N LYS A 17 25.78 -19.94 -18.01
CA LYS A 17 26.17 -18.88 -17.07
C LYS A 17 24.96 -18.50 -16.24
N LYS A 18 25.04 -18.70 -14.93
CA LYS A 18 23.95 -18.43 -13.98
C LYS A 18 24.11 -17.09 -13.25
N ASP A 19 25.23 -16.41 -13.51
CA ASP A 19 25.68 -15.19 -12.86
C ASP A 19 25.52 -13.94 -13.75
N THR A 20 24.88 -14.06 -14.91
CA THR A 20 24.51 -12.89 -15.72
C THR A 20 23.24 -12.25 -15.16
N ASP A 21 23.08 -10.95 -15.36
CA ASP A 21 21.90 -10.21 -14.90
C ASP A 21 20.59 -10.84 -15.42
N GLU A 22 20.56 -11.31 -16.67
CA GLU A 22 19.40 -12.00 -17.24
C GLU A 22 19.11 -13.35 -16.58
N ALA A 23 20.15 -14.09 -16.19
CA ALA A 23 19.99 -15.37 -15.50
C ALA A 23 19.48 -15.14 -14.07
N LEU A 24 20.01 -14.12 -13.38
CA LEU A 24 19.52 -13.68 -12.08
C LEU A 24 18.06 -13.20 -12.16
N LEU A 25 17.68 -12.47 -13.21
CA LEU A 25 16.30 -12.01 -13.39
C LEU A 25 15.34 -13.17 -13.61
N TYR A 26 15.78 -14.18 -14.37
CA TYR A 26 15.02 -15.40 -14.56
C TYR A 26 14.81 -16.16 -13.24
N GLU A 27 15.88 -16.38 -12.47
CA GLU A 27 15.77 -17.06 -11.16
C GLU A 27 14.97 -16.24 -10.15
N ALA A 28 15.10 -14.91 -10.15
CA ALA A 28 14.29 -14.03 -9.31
C ALA A 28 12.79 -14.22 -9.60
N LYS A 29 12.39 -14.15 -10.87
CA LYS A 29 10.99 -14.38 -11.29
C LYS A 29 10.51 -15.78 -10.96
N LYS A 30 11.36 -16.79 -11.09
CA LYS A 30 11.04 -18.15 -10.68
C LYS A 30 10.77 -18.24 -9.18
N ASN A 31 11.65 -17.66 -8.36
CA ASN A 31 11.47 -17.62 -6.91
C ASN A 31 10.21 -16.83 -6.51
N MET A 32 9.88 -15.74 -7.20
CA MET A 32 8.62 -15.01 -7.00
C MET A 32 7.39 -15.91 -7.27
N ASN A 33 7.40 -16.67 -8.36
CA ASN A 33 6.31 -17.60 -8.67
C ASN A 33 6.19 -18.74 -7.65
N ASP A 34 7.31 -19.12 -7.01
CA ASP A 34 7.36 -20.14 -5.97
C ASP A 34 7.04 -19.57 -4.57
N GLY A 35 6.81 -18.26 -4.42
CA GLY A 35 6.59 -17.58 -3.13
C GLY A 35 7.86 -17.37 -2.29
N GLU A 36 9.03 -17.62 -2.86
CA GLU A 36 10.35 -17.53 -2.21
C GLU A 36 10.90 -16.09 -2.29
N TRP A 37 10.19 -15.13 -1.69
CA TRP A 37 10.44 -13.69 -1.86
C TRP A 37 11.85 -13.25 -1.45
N THR A 38 12.36 -13.76 -0.33
CA THR A 38 13.73 -13.44 0.13
C THR A 38 14.78 -13.93 -0.86
N ALA A 39 14.58 -15.11 -1.45
CA ALA A 39 15.47 -15.61 -2.49
C ALA A 39 15.36 -14.80 -3.79
N ALA A 40 14.16 -14.33 -4.14
CA ALA A 40 13.97 -13.43 -5.28
C ALA A 40 14.73 -12.11 -5.10
N ILE A 41 14.57 -11.45 -3.95
CA ILE A 41 15.25 -10.19 -3.62
C ILE A 41 16.78 -10.36 -3.64
N ALA A 42 17.31 -11.44 -3.06
CA ALA A 42 18.74 -11.73 -3.12
C ALA A 42 19.29 -11.87 -4.55
N ASN A 43 18.48 -12.36 -5.50
CA ASN A 43 18.88 -12.40 -6.92
C ASN A 43 18.87 -11.00 -7.55
N PHE A 44 17.93 -10.13 -7.22
CA PHE A 44 17.96 -8.72 -7.65
C PHE A 44 19.17 -7.99 -7.08
N ASP A 45 19.47 -8.14 -5.80
CA ASP A 45 20.62 -7.51 -5.14
C ASP A 45 21.97 -7.95 -5.72
N SER A 46 22.00 -9.11 -6.40
CA SER A 46 23.19 -9.63 -7.07
C SER A 46 23.39 -9.09 -8.49
N MET A 47 22.41 -8.37 -9.06
CA MET A 47 22.49 -7.80 -10.41
C MET A 47 23.38 -6.56 -10.45
N SER A 48 23.85 -6.21 -11.64
CA SER A 48 24.55 -4.97 -11.87
C SER A 48 23.65 -3.74 -11.64
N ALA A 49 24.24 -2.66 -11.10
CA ALA A 49 23.54 -1.40 -10.88
C ALA A 49 22.93 -0.80 -12.15
N SER A 50 23.52 -1.07 -13.33
CA SER A 50 22.95 -0.65 -14.61
C SER A 50 21.69 -1.42 -14.98
N PHE A 51 21.63 -2.71 -14.64
CA PHE A 51 20.50 -3.57 -14.96
C PHE A 51 19.33 -3.30 -14.02
N LEU A 52 19.61 -3.08 -12.73
CA LEU A 52 18.62 -2.67 -11.73
C LEU A 52 17.93 -1.33 -12.04
N LYS A 53 18.49 -0.49 -12.93
CA LYS A 53 17.86 0.77 -13.37
C LYS A 53 16.89 0.62 -14.53
N LYS A 54 16.79 -0.58 -15.14
CA LYS A 54 15.81 -0.82 -16.20
C LYS A 54 14.41 -0.86 -15.58
N ARG A 55 13.46 -0.12 -16.16
CA ARG A 55 12.10 0.03 -15.60
C ARG A 55 11.41 -1.31 -15.32
N ASP A 56 11.54 -2.25 -16.26
CA ASP A 56 10.96 -3.60 -16.11
C ASP A 56 11.61 -4.38 -14.96
N VAL A 57 12.91 -4.19 -14.73
CA VAL A 57 13.62 -4.83 -13.60
C VAL A 57 13.19 -4.19 -12.28
N VAL A 58 13.09 -2.86 -12.22
CA VAL A 58 12.60 -2.14 -11.02
C VAL A 58 11.20 -2.59 -10.65
N LEU A 59 10.29 -2.68 -11.61
CA LEU A 59 8.92 -3.16 -11.40
C LEU A 59 8.90 -4.58 -10.82
N GLN A 60 9.73 -5.49 -11.34
CA GLN A 60 9.79 -6.85 -10.84
C GLN A 60 10.42 -6.92 -9.44
N HIS A 61 11.41 -6.08 -9.17
CA HIS A 61 12.02 -5.98 -7.85
C HIS A 61 11.02 -5.47 -6.81
N ALA A 62 10.25 -4.42 -7.15
CA ALA A 62 9.18 -3.90 -6.31
C ALA A 62 8.13 -4.99 -6.01
N LYS A 63 7.72 -5.77 -7.02
CA LYS A 63 6.80 -6.90 -6.83
C LYS A 63 7.36 -7.97 -5.88
N ALA A 64 8.67 -8.20 -5.84
CA ALA A 64 9.27 -9.15 -4.91
C ALA A 64 9.18 -8.66 -3.45
N TYR A 65 9.45 -7.38 -3.20
CA TYR A 65 9.24 -6.76 -1.89
C TYR A 65 7.75 -6.72 -1.50
N ALA A 66 6.86 -6.39 -2.44
CA ALA A 66 5.43 -6.40 -2.20
C ALA A 66 4.93 -7.81 -1.81
N GLY A 67 5.40 -8.85 -2.49
CA GLY A 67 5.10 -10.24 -2.12
C GLY A 67 5.60 -10.60 -0.72
N ARG A 68 6.80 -10.14 -0.33
CA ARG A 68 7.33 -10.35 1.04
C ARG A 68 6.56 -9.56 2.11
N CYS A 69 6.01 -8.40 1.74
CA CYS A 69 5.05 -7.66 2.55
C CYS A 69 3.71 -8.40 2.72
N GLY A 70 3.42 -9.41 1.91
CA GLY A 70 2.20 -10.23 1.96
C GLY A 70 1.19 -9.89 0.87
N LEU A 71 1.53 -9.05 -0.12
CA LEU A 71 0.62 -8.72 -1.21
C LEU A 71 0.44 -9.92 -2.14
N ASP A 72 -0.75 -10.50 -2.10
CA ASP A 72 -1.33 -11.25 -3.22
C ASP A 72 -2.28 -10.31 -3.98
N LEU A 73 -1.82 -9.83 -5.14
CA LEU A 73 -2.56 -8.84 -5.93
C LEU A 73 -3.92 -9.37 -6.40
N LEU A 74 -4.00 -10.66 -6.77
CA LEU A 74 -5.25 -11.23 -7.25
C LEU A 74 -6.24 -11.39 -6.10
N GLN A 75 -5.78 -11.90 -4.96
CA GLN A 75 -6.63 -12.02 -3.78
C GLN A 75 -7.12 -10.66 -3.30
N LEU A 76 -6.24 -9.66 -3.20
CA LEU A 76 -6.62 -8.31 -2.76
C LEU A 76 -7.62 -7.66 -3.73
N PHE A 77 -7.45 -7.86 -5.04
CA PHE A 77 -8.43 -7.38 -6.03
C PHE A 77 -9.79 -8.06 -5.85
N GLU A 78 -9.81 -9.39 -5.65
CA GLU A 78 -11.04 -10.14 -5.41
C GLU A 78 -11.75 -9.66 -4.13
N ASP A 79 -10.99 -9.43 -3.06
CA ASP A 79 -11.51 -8.94 -1.77
C ASP A 79 -12.11 -7.54 -1.89
N LEU A 80 -11.42 -6.63 -2.59
CA LEU A 80 -11.91 -5.27 -2.88
C LEU A 80 -13.18 -5.31 -3.74
N SER A 81 -13.18 -6.08 -4.83
CA SER A 81 -14.32 -6.16 -5.73
C SER A 81 -15.57 -6.77 -5.08
N SER A 82 -15.38 -7.69 -4.12
CA SER A 82 -16.48 -8.43 -3.49
C SER A 82 -17.05 -7.74 -2.26
N ASN A 83 -16.22 -7.01 -1.50
CA ASN A 83 -16.60 -6.56 -0.16
C ASN A 83 -16.66 -5.04 0.00
N LEU A 84 -16.00 -4.25 -0.86
CA LEU A 84 -15.89 -2.80 -0.68
C LEU A 84 -17.24 -2.09 -0.77
N SER A 85 -18.18 -2.57 -1.60
CA SER A 85 -19.51 -1.98 -1.75
C SER A 85 -20.40 -2.06 -0.50
N SER A 86 -20.02 -2.89 0.48
CA SER A 86 -20.78 -3.12 1.72
C SER A 86 -19.97 -2.87 3.00
N GLY A 87 -18.69 -2.56 2.85
CA GLY A 87 -17.73 -2.43 3.94
C GLY A 87 -16.95 -1.12 3.88
N ARG A 88 -16.03 -0.96 4.84
CA ARG A 88 -15.09 0.17 4.89
C ARG A 88 -13.73 -0.31 4.43
N LEU A 89 -12.97 0.57 3.78
CA LEU A 89 -11.69 0.20 3.18
C LEU A 89 -10.68 -0.32 4.22
N TYR A 90 -10.45 0.38 5.33
CA TYR A 90 -9.40 0.01 6.28
C TYR A 90 -9.63 -1.34 6.97
N PRO A 91 -10.84 -1.67 7.47
CA PRO A 91 -11.10 -3.02 7.98
C PRO A 91 -10.88 -4.11 6.94
N LEU A 92 -11.28 -3.86 5.68
CA LEU A 92 -11.07 -4.82 4.60
C LEU A 92 -9.57 -5.05 4.36
N LEU A 93 -8.78 -3.98 4.22
CA LEU A 93 -7.34 -4.07 4.05
C LEU A 93 -6.69 -4.75 5.27
N MET A 94 -7.04 -4.36 6.49
CA MET A 94 -6.52 -4.98 7.71
C MET A 94 -6.79 -6.49 7.74
N SER A 95 -8.00 -6.92 7.37
CA SER A 95 -8.37 -8.34 7.30
C SER A 95 -7.62 -9.13 6.21
N ALA A 96 -7.20 -8.47 5.13
CA ALA A 96 -6.42 -9.10 4.06
C ALA A 96 -4.94 -9.32 4.46
N PHE A 97 -4.43 -8.56 5.44
CA PHE A 97 -3.03 -8.56 5.85
C PHE A 97 -2.84 -8.93 7.33
N THR A 98 -3.64 -9.85 7.86
CA THR A 98 -3.54 -10.31 9.27
C THR A 98 -2.14 -10.83 9.63
N ASN A 99 -1.79 -10.73 10.92
CA ASN A 99 -0.48 -11.12 11.45
C ASN A 99 0.70 -10.32 10.86
N ALA A 100 0.45 -9.12 10.31
CA ALA A 100 1.52 -8.27 9.81
C ALA A 100 2.41 -7.75 10.94
N THR A 101 3.67 -7.52 10.60
CA THR A 101 4.68 -6.93 11.48
C THR A 101 5.21 -5.63 10.89
N THR A 102 5.96 -4.86 11.67
CA THR A 102 6.68 -3.69 11.14
C THR A 102 7.68 -4.06 10.04
N THR A 103 8.21 -5.28 10.02
CA THR A 103 9.06 -5.75 8.91
C THR A 103 8.28 -5.83 7.60
N ASN A 104 7.01 -6.24 7.65
CA ASN A 104 6.15 -6.25 6.47
C ASN A 104 5.88 -4.82 5.98
N VAL A 105 5.66 -3.88 6.92
CA VAL A 105 5.50 -2.45 6.57
C VAL A 105 6.76 -1.91 5.87
N ASP A 106 7.94 -2.22 6.39
CA ASP A 106 9.23 -1.83 5.77
C ASP A 106 9.38 -2.40 4.35
N ASP A 107 9.00 -3.66 4.14
CA ASP A 107 9.01 -4.29 2.81
C ASP A 107 8.04 -3.61 1.83
N CYS A 108 6.84 -3.26 2.29
CA CYS A 108 5.92 -2.47 1.49
C CYS A 108 6.50 -1.09 1.15
N GLY A 109 7.14 -0.42 2.10
CA GLY A 109 7.81 0.86 1.88
C GLY A 109 8.93 0.76 0.82
N GLU A 110 9.74 -0.30 0.86
CA GLU A 110 10.78 -0.53 -0.15
C GLU A 110 10.18 -0.79 -1.54
N ALA A 111 9.09 -1.55 -1.61
CA ALA A 111 8.35 -1.78 -2.86
C ALA A 111 7.81 -0.47 -3.46
N GLU A 112 7.23 0.41 -2.64
CA GLU A 112 6.76 1.73 -3.07
C GLU A 112 7.92 2.59 -3.58
N ASN A 113 9.00 2.70 -2.82
CA ASN A 113 10.17 3.50 -3.16
C ASN A 113 10.79 3.08 -4.50
N LEU A 114 10.86 1.77 -4.76
CA LEU A 114 11.31 1.25 -6.04
C LEU A 114 10.43 1.74 -7.19
N LEU A 115 9.10 1.66 -7.10
CA LEU A 115 8.22 2.14 -8.17
C LEU A 115 8.23 3.67 -8.32
N ILE A 116 8.32 4.43 -7.23
CA ILE A 116 8.48 5.88 -7.28
C ILE A 116 9.79 6.26 -7.97
N SER A 117 10.85 5.46 -7.80
CA SER A 117 12.14 5.70 -8.46
C SER A 117 12.07 5.60 -9.99
N ILE A 118 11.07 4.91 -10.55
CA ILE A 118 10.82 4.85 -11.99
C ILE A 118 10.43 6.24 -12.51
N ALA A 119 9.49 6.89 -11.83
CA ALA A 119 9.11 8.28 -12.05
C ALA A 119 8.31 8.83 -10.86
N ALA A 120 8.66 10.03 -10.41
CA ALA A 120 8.01 10.68 -9.27
C ALA A 120 6.53 11.03 -9.51
N SER A 121 6.17 11.40 -10.75
CA SER A 121 4.77 11.68 -11.13
C SER A 121 4.11 10.44 -11.73
N ALA A 122 2.84 10.21 -11.39
CA ALA A 122 2.01 9.15 -11.94
C ALA A 122 1.82 9.26 -13.45
N ASP A 123 1.80 10.47 -14.01
CA ASP A 123 1.66 10.70 -15.47
C ASP A 123 2.86 10.17 -16.28
N ASN A 124 3.99 9.91 -15.61
CA ASN A 124 5.21 9.39 -16.21
C ASN A 124 5.44 7.89 -15.92
N ARG A 125 4.47 7.26 -15.26
CA ARG A 125 4.40 5.82 -15.00
C ARG A 125 3.41 5.18 -15.98
N THR A 126 3.66 3.93 -16.35
CA THR A 126 2.70 3.17 -17.17
C THR A 126 1.49 2.77 -16.32
N SER A 127 0.36 2.45 -16.97
CA SER A 127 -0.81 1.89 -16.30
C SER A 127 -0.50 0.70 -15.38
N GLU A 128 0.42 -0.20 -15.78
CA GLU A 128 0.83 -1.34 -14.94
C GLU A 128 1.60 -0.88 -13.69
N GLU A 129 2.54 0.07 -13.85
CA GLU A 129 3.33 0.61 -12.73
C GLU A 129 2.43 1.40 -11.75
N ASN A 130 1.49 2.18 -12.27
CA ASN A 130 0.50 2.92 -11.49
C ASN A 130 -0.46 1.99 -10.73
N THR A 131 -0.98 0.96 -11.41
CA THR A 131 -1.82 -0.06 -10.77
C THR A 131 -1.02 -0.76 -9.67
N THR A 132 0.18 -1.26 -9.99
CA THR A 132 1.01 -1.97 -9.02
C THR A 132 1.31 -1.09 -7.80
N LEU A 133 1.65 0.19 -7.99
CA LEU A 133 1.94 1.08 -6.87
C LEU A 133 0.70 1.31 -6.00
N ALA A 134 -0.48 1.51 -6.58
CA ALA A 134 -1.71 1.69 -5.81
C ALA A 134 -2.01 0.49 -4.89
N PHE A 135 -1.85 -0.73 -5.40
CA PHE A 135 -2.07 -1.95 -4.62
C PHE A 135 -0.98 -2.19 -3.56
N ILE A 136 0.27 -1.79 -3.81
CA ILE A 136 1.32 -1.81 -2.78
C ILE A 136 0.96 -0.84 -1.65
N SER A 137 0.46 0.36 -1.98
CA SER A 137 0.01 1.31 -0.96
C SER A 137 -1.18 0.78 -0.15
N PHE A 138 -2.10 0.04 -0.77
CA PHE A 138 -3.14 -0.67 -0.02
C PHE A 138 -2.60 -1.78 0.87
N ALA A 139 -1.62 -2.55 0.41
CA ALA A 139 -0.94 -3.53 1.23
C ALA A 139 -0.24 -2.90 2.43
N LYS A 140 0.41 -1.75 2.22
CA LYS A 140 1.05 -0.99 3.30
C LYS A 140 0.04 -0.50 4.33
N LEU A 141 -1.12 0.02 3.89
CA LEU A 141 -2.21 0.39 4.80
C LEU A 141 -2.69 -0.82 5.60
N GLY A 142 -3.00 -1.94 4.94
CA GLY A 142 -3.46 -3.16 5.59
C GLY A 142 -2.46 -3.71 6.61
N THR A 143 -1.17 -3.74 6.25
CA THR A 143 -0.10 -4.21 7.15
C THR A 143 0.13 -3.26 8.33
N ILE A 144 0.05 -1.94 8.14
CA ILE A 144 0.09 -0.98 9.26
C ILE A 144 -1.08 -1.23 10.21
N PHE A 145 -2.30 -1.36 9.69
CA PHE A 145 -3.46 -1.58 10.55
C PHE A 145 -3.41 -2.95 11.24
N SER A 146 -2.99 -4.02 10.56
CA SER A 146 -2.84 -5.30 11.23
C SER A 146 -1.74 -5.28 12.29
N ALA A 147 -0.64 -4.57 12.07
CA ALA A 147 0.48 -4.52 13.02
C ALA A 147 0.17 -3.70 14.28
N PHE A 148 -0.75 -2.74 14.23
CA PHE A 148 -0.99 -1.78 15.33
C PHE A 148 -2.44 -1.69 15.83
N ALA A 149 -3.42 -2.02 14.99
CA ALA A 149 -4.83 -1.98 15.34
C ALA A 149 -5.43 -3.36 15.59
N ASP A 150 -4.78 -4.43 15.16
CA ASP A 150 -5.15 -5.84 15.36
C ASP A 150 -3.93 -6.65 15.86
N GLU A 151 -3.17 -6.05 16.79
CA GLU A 151 -1.92 -6.62 17.31
C GLU A 151 -2.22 -7.82 18.22
N SER A 152 -3.30 -7.76 19.00
CA SER A 152 -3.56 -8.73 20.07
C SER A 152 -4.30 -9.98 19.59
N THR A 153 -5.25 -9.83 18.66
CA THR A 153 -6.08 -10.91 18.14
C THR A 153 -5.63 -11.47 16.80
N ALA A 154 -5.03 -10.62 15.95
CA ALA A 154 -4.69 -10.92 14.56
C ALA A 154 -5.86 -11.56 13.78
N ASP A 155 -7.08 -11.08 14.02
CA ASP A 155 -8.33 -11.66 13.47
C ASP A 155 -8.97 -10.82 12.34
N GLY A 156 -8.31 -9.74 11.94
CA GLY A 156 -8.78 -8.81 10.94
C GLY A 156 -9.76 -7.77 11.49
N SER A 157 -9.90 -7.67 12.81
CA SER A 157 -10.74 -6.68 13.50
C SER A 157 -9.89 -5.80 14.41
N THR A 158 -10.38 -4.59 14.67
CA THR A 158 -9.70 -3.68 15.58
C THR A 158 -9.79 -4.19 17.02
N ASP A 159 -8.66 -4.24 17.71
CA ASP A 159 -8.56 -4.56 19.13
C ASP A 159 -9.41 -3.57 19.96
N GLY A 160 -10.10 -4.08 20.99
CA GLY A 160 -11.11 -3.32 21.72
C GLY A 160 -10.59 -2.10 22.49
N ASP A 161 -9.28 -2.01 22.71
CA ASP A 161 -8.61 -0.88 23.37
C ASP A 161 -7.90 0.06 22.38
N PHE A 162 -7.80 -0.28 21.09
CA PHE A 162 -7.15 0.54 20.07
C PHE A 162 -7.74 1.94 19.95
N ASN A 163 -6.84 2.94 19.88
CA ASN A 163 -7.22 4.33 19.66
C ASN A 163 -6.31 5.03 18.65
N ALA A 164 -6.82 5.27 17.44
CA ALA A 164 -6.09 5.98 16.38
C ALA A 164 -5.75 7.45 16.74
N CYS A 165 -6.42 8.04 17.73
CA CYS A 165 -6.19 9.41 18.17
C CYS A 165 -5.13 9.54 19.27
N GLN A 166 -4.62 8.43 19.82
CA GLN A 166 -3.56 8.49 20.82
C GLN A 166 -2.20 8.69 20.16
N ASP A 167 -1.57 9.82 20.45
CA ASP A 167 -0.20 10.09 20.00
C ASP A 167 0.81 9.24 20.78
N ASN A 168 1.63 8.48 20.04
CA ASN A 168 2.80 7.77 20.53
C ASN A 168 2.56 6.89 21.77
N GLN A 169 1.36 6.30 21.88
CA GLN A 169 1.02 5.37 22.96
C GLN A 169 0.42 4.08 22.41
N THR A 170 0.72 2.98 23.10
CA THR A 170 0.04 1.70 22.95
C THR A 170 -1.16 1.71 23.91
N PRO A 171 -2.37 1.35 23.46
CA PRO A 171 -2.73 0.85 22.11
C PRO A 171 -3.03 1.97 21.10
N GLY A 172 -2.22 2.09 20.05
CA GLY A 172 -2.32 3.14 19.04
C GLY A 172 -1.20 3.08 18.00
N ILE A 173 -1.31 3.88 16.93
CA ILE A 173 -0.33 3.90 15.83
C ILE A 173 0.75 4.96 16.14
N PRO A 174 2.05 4.58 16.18
CA PRO A 174 3.14 5.53 16.34
C PRO A 174 3.15 6.57 15.22
N GLU A 175 3.54 7.81 15.52
CA GLU A 175 3.42 8.93 14.56
C GLU A 175 4.12 8.66 13.21
N ALA A 176 5.27 7.98 13.23
CA ALA A 176 5.98 7.60 12.01
C ALA A 176 5.07 6.79 11.05
N TYR A 177 4.31 5.82 11.56
CA TYR A 177 3.41 5.01 10.75
C TYR A 177 2.10 5.73 10.40
N VAL A 178 1.68 6.72 11.20
CA VAL A 178 0.57 7.61 10.80
C VAL A 178 0.95 8.42 9.57
N ARG A 179 2.18 8.94 9.53
CA ARG A 179 2.69 9.64 8.34
C ARG A 179 2.71 8.70 7.12
N GLU A 180 3.16 7.46 7.30
CA GLU A 180 3.11 6.45 6.25
C GLU A 180 1.69 6.14 5.77
N VAL A 181 0.67 6.17 6.64
CA VAL A 181 -0.73 6.02 6.25
C VAL A 181 -1.17 7.17 5.34
N GLY A 182 -0.85 8.41 5.69
CA GLY A 182 -1.15 9.58 4.86
C GLY A 182 -0.52 9.50 3.47
N ILE A 183 0.76 9.16 3.42
CA ILE A 183 1.51 9.01 2.16
C ILE A 183 0.98 7.85 1.33
N SER A 184 0.65 6.71 1.94
CA SER A 184 0.04 5.57 1.25
C SER A 184 -1.31 5.95 0.62
N ILE A 185 -2.15 6.73 1.31
CA ILE A 185 -3.43 7.22 0.75
C ILE A 185 -3.18 8.14 -0.45
N ALA A 186 -2.25 9.10 -0.31
CA ALA A 186 -1.90 10.03 -1.36
C ALA A 186 -1.40 9.31 -2.62
N ILE A 187 -0.44 8.40 -2.45
CA ILE A 187 0.13 7.59 -3.53
C ILE A 187 -0.92 6.69 -4.16
N ALA A 188 -1.74 6.00 -3.37
CA ALA A 188 -2.80 5.14 -3.88
C ALA A 188 -3.79 5.92 -4.73
N SER A 189 -4.27 7.06 -4.22
CA SER A 189 -5.24 7.93 -4.91
C SER A 189 -4.72 8.43 -6.26
N VAL A 190 -3.51 9.00 -6.29
CA VAL A 190 -2.93 9.56 -7.51
C VAL A 190 -2.59 8.46 -8.51
N SER A 191 -2.01 7.34 -8.05
CA SER A 191 -1.63 6.22 -8.94
C SER A 191 -2.86 5.53 -9.52
N LEU A 192 -3.92 5.37 -8.72
CA LEU A 192 -5.17 4.75 -9.17
C LEU A 192 -5.90 5.62 -10.19
N THR A 193 -5.94 6.94 -9.95
CA THR A 193 -6.53 7.90 -10.90
C THR A 193 -5.81 7.84 -12.25
N ALA A 194 -4.48 7.81 -12.26
CA ALA A 194 -3.69 7.67 -13.48
C ALA A 194 -3.92 6.32 -14.19
N ALA A 195 -3.98 5.22 -13.42
CA ALA A 195 -4.25 3.88 -13.98
C ALA A 195 -5.63 3.79 -14.65
N ILE A 196 -6.66 4.37 -14.04
CA ILE A 196 -8.04 4.44 -14.58
C ILE A 196 -8.08 5.29 -15.85
N ALA A 197 -7.41 6.45 -15.86
CA ALA A 197 -7.37 7.34 -17.02
C ALA A 197 -6.77 6.67 -18.27
N GLU A 198 -5.83 5.74 -18.09
CA GLU A 198 -5.22 4.96 -19.17
C GLU A 198 -6.01 3.69 -19.54
N GLY A 199 -7.14 3.41 -18.88
CA GLY A 199 -7.97 2.24 -19.12
C GLY A 199 -7.42 0.93 -18.52
N GLY A 200 -6.50 1.03 -17.56
CA GLY A 200 -5.91 -0.13 -16.88
C GLY A 200 -6.88 -0.87 -15.95
N LEU A 201 -7.89 -0.17 -15.45
CA LEU A 201 -8.92 -0.70 -14.56
C LEU A 201 -10.30 -0.29 -15.10
N SER A 202 -11.13 -1.27 -15.44
CA SER A 202 -12.49 -1.06 -15.94
C SER A 202 -13.58 -1.40 -14.92
N GLY A 203 -13.21 -1.58 -13.66
CA GLY A 203 -14.12 -1.93 -12.57
C GLY A 203 -14.11 -0.89 -11.45
N GLY A 204 -15.23 -0.20 -11.30
CA GLY A 204 -15.77 0.15 -9.99
C GLY A 204 -15.72 1.61 -9.58
N ASP A 205 -16.90 2.22 -9.46
CA ASP A 205 -17.13 3.51 -8.78
C ASP A 205 -16.60 3.50 -7.33
N GLU A 206 -16.39 2.32 -6.75
CA GLU A 206 -15.91 2.11 -5.39
C GLU A 206 -14.47 2.59 -5.18
N LEU A 207 -13.60 2.49 -6.21
CA LEU A 207 -12.23 2.99 -6.13
C LEU A 207 -12.15 4.53 -6.21
N ASN A 208 -13.19 5.19 -6.74
CA ASN A 208 -13.33 6.65 -6.70
C ASN A 208 -13.60 7.17 -5.28
N SER A 209 -14.04 6.32 -4.35
CA SER A 209 -14.22 6.73 -2.95
C SER A 209 -12.90 7.15 -2.29
N ILE A 210 -11.77 6.59 -2.73
CA ILE A 210 -10.43 6.90 -2.22
C ILE A 210 -9.96 8.25 -2.75
N SER A 211 -10.21 8.55 -4.03
CA SER A 211 -9.91 9.88 -4.58
C SER A 211 -10.80 10.97 -3.97
N SER A 212 -11.99 10.63 -3.49
CA SER A 212 -12.87 11.57 -2.79
C SER A 212 -12.33 12.01 -1.42
N VAL A 213 -11.46 11.24 -0.77
CA VAL A 213 -10.80 11.61 0.50
C VAL A 213 -9.98 12.88 0.32
N CYS A 214 -9.23 12.97 -0.77
CA CYS A 214 -8.41 14.14 -1.08
C CYS A 214 -9.26 15.39 -1.32
N SER A 215 -10.36 15.25 -2.06
CA SER A 215 -11.31 16.35 -2.29
C SER A 215 -11.97 16.81 -0.99
N ALA A 216 -12.37 15.87 -0.11
CA ALA A 216 -12.98 16.19 1.17
C ALA A 216 -12.02 16.94 2.10
N LEU A 217 -10.73 16.58 2.08
CA LEU A 217 -9.68 17.29 2.83
C LEU A 217 -9.41 18.69 2.27
N ASP A 218 -9.51 18.88 0.96
CA ASP A 218 -9.38 20.18 0.32
C ASP A 218 -10.53 21.13 0.71
N ASP A 219 -11.76 20.62 0.69
CA ASP A 219 -12.95 21.34 1.14
C ASP A 219 -12.81 21.75 2.62
N LEU A 220 -12.34 20.83 3.47
CA LEU A 220 -12.12 21.10 4.88
C LEU A 220 -10.98 22.10 5.13
N SER A 221 -9.91 22.01 4.35
CA SER A 221 -8.78 22.96 4.40
C SER A 221 -9.27 24.37 4.08
N THR A 222 -10.09 24.50 3.02
CA THR A 222 -10.72 25.77 2.63
C THR A 222 -11.66 26.30 3.72
N ALA A 223 -12.47 25.43 4.33
CA ALA A 223 -13.44 25.83 5.35
C ALA A 223 -12.78 26.28 6.67
N THR A 224 -11.64 25.68 7.03
CA THR A 224 -10.94 25.91 8.30
C THR A 224 -9.81 26.92 8.21
N GLY A 225 -9.28 27.16 7.00
CA GLY A 225 -8.07 27.95 6.78
C GLY A 225 -6.79 27.23 7.23
N LEU A 226 -6.86 25.93 7.51
CA LEU A 226 -5.73 25.07 7.86
C LEU A 226 -5.33 24.25 6.63
N ASP A 227 -4.03 23.97 6.50
CA ASP A 227 -3.54 23.01 5.50
C ASP A 227 -3.72 21.58 6.03
N LEU A 228 -4.83 20.94 5.67
CA LEU A 228 -5.18 19.57 6.08
C LEU A 228 -5.01 18.56 4.94
N ASN A 229 -4.87 19.04 3.71
CA ASN A 229 -4.74 18.22 2.53
C ASN A 229 -3.30 17.70 2.40
N PHE A 230 -3.12 16.40 2.63
CA PHE A 230 -1.84 15.73 2.49
C PHE A 230 -1.67 14.99 1.15
N CYS A 231 -2.64 15.06 0.24
CA CYS A 231 -2.64 14.22 -0.97
C CYS A 231 -1.59 14.60 -2.01
N ASP A 232 -0.96 15.77 -1.89
CA ASP A 232 0.17 16.18 -2.73
C ASP A 232 1.55 15.80 -2.13
N GLN A 233 1.56 15.20 -0.93
CA GLN A 233 2.79 14.81 -0.25
C GLN A 233 3.22 13.40 -0.65
N THR A 234 4.52 13.23 -0.82
CA THR A 234 5.16 11.92 -1.11
C THR A 234 6.27 11.56 -0.13
N ASP A 235 6.61 12.46 0.79
CA ASP A 235 7.58 12.25 1.87
C ASP A 235 6.86 12.29 3.23
N PRO A 236 6.90 11.21 4.03
CA PRO A 236 6.31 11.20 5.37
C PRO A 236 6.79 12.35 6.27
N ASN A 237 8.03 12.82 6.04
CA ASN A 237 8.64 13.89 6.83
C ASN A 237 8.21 15.29 6.40
N SER A 238 7.57 15.46 5.23
CA SER A 238 7.05 16.76 4.80
C SER A 238 5.68 17.09 5.40
N LEU A 239 5.00 16.10 5.99
CA LEU A 239 3.67 16.29 6.59
C LEU A 239 3.73 17.21 7.82
N THR A 240 2.83 18.20 7.87
CA THR A 240 2.64 19.09 9.01
C THR A 240 1.96 18.37 10.17
N SER A 241 2.00 18.95 11.38
CA SER A 241 1.25 18.43 12.54
C SER A 241 -0.26 18.37 12.28
N GLU A 242 -0.77 19.34 11.52
CA GLU A 242 -2.18 19.50 11.15
C GLU A 242 -2.60 18.41 10.17
N GLN A 243 -1.76 18.11 9.17
CA GLN A 243 -1.95 16.99 8.25
C GLN A 243 -1.90 15.65 8.98
N VAL A 244 -0.98 15.47 9.94
CA VAL A 244 -0.93 14.24 10.77
C VAL A 244 -2.22 14.06 11.58
N LYS A 245 -2.76 15.13 12.16
CA LYS A 245 -4.07 15.09 12.84
C LYS A 245 -5.21 14.75 11.88
N ALA A 246 -5.20 15.31 10.66
CA ALA A 246 -6.17 14.98 9.63
C ALA A 246 -6.09 13.49 9.24
N ILE A 247 -4.88 12.92 9.13
CA ILE A 247 -4.68 11.49 8.85
C ILE A 247 -5.24 10.62 10.00
N ARG A 248 -4.99 10.97 11.27
CA ARG A 248 -5.62 10.25 12.39
C ARG A 248 -7.14 10.33 12.33
N TRP A 249 -7.69 11.45 11.89
CA TRP A 249 -9.13 11.62 11.73
C TRP A 249 -9.70 10.70 10.64
N THR A 250 -9.00 10.50 9.52
CA THR A 250 -9.47 9.55 8.48
C THR A 250 -9.51 8.10 8.99
N MET A 251 -8.64 7.73 9.94
CA MET A 251 -8.63 6.39 10.55
C MET A 251 -9.86 6.10 11.40
N ILE A 252 -10.48 7.11 11.99
CA ILE A 252 -11.66 6.94 12.86
C ILE A 252 -12.98 7.08 12.10
N ASP A 253 -12.92 7.41 10.82
CA ASP A 253 -14.10 7.51 9.96
C ASP A 253 -14.93 6.22 10.01
N ASN A 254 -16.26 6.38 10.03
CA ASN A 254 -17.21 5.28 10.11
C ASN A 254 -18.06 5.13 8.86
N GLN A 255 -17.80 5.92 7.82
CA GLN A 255 -18.60 5.93 6.59
C GLN A 255 -17.92 5.17 5.46
N VAL A 256 -16.71 5.56 5.07
CA VAL A 256 -16.12 5.16 3.78
C VAL A 256 -14.82 4.40 3.98
N ILE A 257 -13.84 5.01 4.66
CA ILE A 257 -12.48 4.46 4.70
C ILE A 257 -12.07 3.96 6.07
N GLY A 258 -12.49 4.60 7.16
CA GLY A 258 -11.89 4.39 8.48
C GLY A 258 -12.19 3.04 9.16
N LEU A 259 -11.40 2.75 10.20
CA LEU A 259 -11.56 1.58 11.09
C LEU A 259 -12.79 1.73 12.00
N GLY A 260 -13.19 2.97 12.30
CA GLY A 260 -14.27 3.32 13.23
C GLY A 260 -13.92 3.08 14.70
N GLY A 261 -14.92 3.18 15.56
CA GLY A 261 -14.79 2.80 16.98
C GLY A 261 -14.27 3.88 17.94
N ALA A 262 -13.55 4.91 17.48
CA ALA A 262 -13.14 6.01 18.36
C ALA A 262 -14.23 7.09 18.46
N THR A 263 -14.51 7.56 19.68
CA THR A 263 -15.58 8.54 19.95
C THR A 263 -15.20 9.99 19.63
N SER A 264 -13.91 10.32 19.51
CA SER A 264 -13.40 11.60 18.97
C SER A 264 -11.87 11.68 19.02
N CYS A 265 -11.22 12.17 17.96
CA CYS A 265 -9.87 12.76 18.08
C CYS A 265 -10.04 14.21 18.55
N ASP A 266 -9.43 14.57 19.67
CA ASP A 266 -9.47 15.95 20.15
C ASP A 266 -8.57 16.83 19.26
N LEU A 267 -9.18 17.55 18.31
CA LEU A 267 -8.49 18.53 17.47
C LEU A 267 -8.25 19.86 18.21
N SER A 268 -8.53 19.93 19.52
CA SER A 268 -8.45 21.18 20.27
C SER A 268 -7.05 21.49 20.82
N GLU A 269 -6.33 22.33 20.06
CA GLU A 269 -5.68 23.50 20.68
C GLU A 269 -6.11 24.82 20.03
N THR A 270 -6.69 24.79 18.83
CA THR A 270 -7.43 25.93 18.25
C THR A 270 -8.40 25.47 17.16
N ALA A 271 -9.70 25.43 17.48
CA ALA A 271 -10.84 25.45 16.55
C ALA A 271 -11.02 24.30 15.54
N LEU A 272 -11.78 23.28 15.95
CA LEU A 272 -12.77 22.63 15.06
C LEU A 272 -14.10 22.43 15.80
N VAL A 273 -14.57 23.50 16.45
CA VAL A 273 -15.99 23.63 16.81
C VAL A 273 -16.71 24.13 15.56
N ALA A 274 -16.94 23.22 14.62
CA ALA A 274 -18.01 23.33 13.64
C ALA A 274 -18.93 22.13 13.85
N THR A 275 -19.87 22.30 14.77
CA THR A 275 -21.24 21.77 14.70
C THR A 275 -21.62 21.37 13.26
N ASN A 276 -21.96 20.09 13.06
CA ASN A 276 -22.49 19.49 11.82
C ASN A 276 -21.54 19.35 10.62
N CYS A 277 -20.61 18.40 10.66
CA CYS A 277 -20.23 17.65 9.45
C CYS A 277 -21.16 16.45 9.28
N GLY A 278 -22.44 16.72 9.01
CA GLY A 278 -23.35 15.76 8.38
C GLY A 278 -23.38 15.93 6.85
N VAL A 279 -22.34 16.52 6.24
CA VAL A 279 -22.44 17.11 4.88
C VAL A 279 -21.21 16.90 3.98
N VAL A 280 -20.26 16.01 4.32
CA VAL A 280 -19.23 15.60 3.33
C VAL A 280 -19.20 14.09 3.21
N CYS A 281 -20.35 13.53 2.86
CA CYS A 281 -20.39 12.30 2.07
C CYS A 281 -20.53 12.73 0.60
N PRO A 282 -19.73 12.22 -0.35
CA PRO A 282 -20.20 12.15 -1.73
C PRO A 282 -21.49 11.30 -1.76
N PRO A 283 -22.41 11.55 -2.71
CA PRO A 283 -23.68 10.81 -2.81
C PRO A 283 -23.51 9.29 -2.87
#